data_AF-A0A916VRC2-F1
#
_entry.id   AF-A0A916VRC2-F1
#
_cell.length_a   1.000
_cell.length_b   1.000
_cell.length_c   1.000
_cell.angle_alpha   90.00
_cell.angle_beta   90.00
_cell.angle_gamma   90.00
#
_symmetry.space_group_name_H-M   'P 1'
#
loop_
_entity.id
_entity.type
_entity.pdbx_description
1 polymer ?
#
loop_
_entity_poly.entity_id
_entity_poly.type
_entity_poly.pdbx_seq_one_letter_code
_entity_poly.pdbx_strand_id
1 'polypeptide(L)' 'MLPTPMFIQNIGLPGLLLIAVVVLVLFGRGKISNLMGEVGKGITSFKKGVAEGKDELESASSEDAKDVTPEKDKTSV' A
#
# COMPACT_ATOMS: atom_id res chain seq x y z
N MET A 1 24.47 5.38 43.48
CA MET A 1 23.39 5.06 42.53
C MET A 1 23.61 5.89 41.28
N LEU A 2 24.20 5.30 40.25
CA LEU A 2 24.36 5.97 38.95
C LEU A 2 23.07 5.76 38.13
N PRO A 3 22.55 6.78 37.45
CA PRO A 3 21.43 6.60 36.53
C PRO A 3 21.91 5.73 35.37
N THR A 4 21.39 4.51 35.28
CA THR A 4 21.57 3.66 34.10
C THR A 4 21.00 4.39 32.89
N PRO A 5 21.77 4.62 31.82
CA PRO A 5 21.24 5.24 30.63
C PRO A 5 20.16 4.33 30.05
N MET A 6 18.91 4.78 30.12
CA MET A 6 17.73 4.15 29.52
C MET A 6 17.84 3.93 28.00
N PHE A 7 18.92 4.40 27.38
CA PHE A 7 19.24 4.24 25.95
C PHE A 7 19.46 2.77 25.54
N ILE A 8 19.82 1.89 26.48
CA ILE A 8 20.12 0.47 26.20
C ILE A 8 18.87 -0.43 26.26
N GLN A 9 17.74 0.03 26.82
CA GLN A 9 16.51 -0.77 26.92
C GLN A 9 15.60 -0.65 25.70
N ASN A 10 15.94 0.17 24.72
CA ASN A 10 15.17 0.35 23.50
C ASN A 10 16.11 0.24 22.31
N ILE A 11 16.80 -0.89 22.11
CA ILE A 11 17.83 -1.05 21.05
C ILE A 11 17.23 -1.17 19.64
N GLY A 12 15.92 -1.41 19.52
CA GLY A 12 15.27 -1.60 18.22
C GLY A 12 15.19 -0.31 17.39
N LEU A 13 14.60 0.75 17.95
CA LEU A 13 14.34 2.00 17.24
C LEU A 13 15.58 2.91 17.02
N PRO A 14 16.39 3.27 18.04
CA PRO A 14 17.56 4.12 17.88
C PRO A 14 18.69 3.44 17.12
N GLY A 15 18.83 2.11 17.19
CA GLY A 15 19.78 1.36 16.38
C GLY A 15 19.46 1.44 14.89
N LEU A 16 18.19 1.25 14.52
CA LEU A 16 17.72 1.41 13.14
C LEU A 16 17.91 2.84 12.64
N LEU A 17 17.65 3.85 13.49
CA LEU A 17 17.83 5.26 13.15
C LEU A 17 19.32 5.57 12.86
N LEU A 18 20.24 5.04 13.66
CA LEU A 18 21.68 5.20 13.45
C LEU A 18 22.13 4.60 12.10
N ILE A 19 21.63 3.40 11.77
CA ILE A 19 21.91 2.75 10.47
C ILE A 19 21.35 3.59 9.31
N ALA A 20 20.12 4.09 9.44
CA ALA A 20 19.48 4.94 8.42
C ALA A 20 20.28 6.22 8.16
N VAL A 21 20.82 6.86 9.21
CA VAL A 21 21.68 8.05 9.09
C VAL A 21 22.99 7.73 8.37
N VAL A 22 23.66 6.62 8.72
CA VAL A 22 24.91 6.21 8.05
C VAL A 22 24.69 5.97 6.56
N VAL A 23 23.63 5.25 6.19
CA VAL A 23 23.27 5.01 4.79
C VAL A 23 22.93 6.33 4.08
N LEU A 24 22.20 7.23 4.73
CA LEU A 24 21.88 8.55 4.17
C LEU A 24 23.13 9.40 3.92
N VAL A 25 24.16 9.32 4.76
CA VAL A 25 25.43 10.03 4.58
C VAL A 25 26.25 9.43 3.44
N LEU A 26 26.33 8.09 3.35
CA LEU A 26 27.09 7.40 2.29
C LEU A 26 26.46 7.56 0.90
N PHE A 27 25.14 7.43 0.81
CA PHE A 27 24.42 7.54 -0.45
C PHE A 27 23.98 8.98 -0.77
N GLY A 28 23.93 9.84 0.24
CA GLY A 28 23.47 11.23 0.12
C GLY A 28 21.95 11.35 -0.04
N ARG A 29 21.37 12.44 0.49
CA ARG A 29 19.94 12.76 0.38
C ARG A 29 19.39 12.82 -1.05
N GLY A 30 20.24 13.17 -2.03
CA GLY A 30 19.83 13.34 -3.43
C GLY A 30 19.59 12.02 -4.16
N LYS A 31 20.46 11.01 -3.97
CA LYS A 31 20.37 9.73 -4.70
C LYS A 31 19.20 8.89 -4.19
N ILE A 32 19.00 8.83 -2.88
CA ILE A 32 17.91 8.09 -2.23
C ILE A 32 16.55 8.68 -2.62
N SER A 33 16.41 10.00 -2.65
CA SER A 33 15.13 10.64 -3.00
C SER A 33 14.76 10.41 -4.47
N ASN A 34 15.74 10.43 -5.38
CA ASN A 34 15.50 10.16 -6.79
C ASN A 34 15.09 8.68 -7.03
N LEU A 35 15.81 7.74 -6.40
CA LEU A 35 15.48 6.30 -6.44
C LEU A 35 14.10 6.01 -5.82
N MET A 36 13.79 6.60 -4.67
CA MET A 36 12.49 6.42 -4.01
C MET A 36 11.35 6.99 -4.85
N GLY A 37 11.59 8.07 -5.60
CA GLY A 37 10.63 8.63 -6.55
C GLY A 37 10.31 7.68 -7.71
N GLU A 38 11.32 7.05 -8.30
CA GLU A 38 11.13 6.07 -9.39
C GLU A 38 10.46 4.77 -8.89
N VAL A 39 10.90 4.26 -7.74
CA VAL A 39 10.28 3.10 -7.08
C VAL A 39 8.84 3.39 -6.66
N GLY A 40 8.56 4.57 -6.11
CA GLY A 40 7.22 4.99 -5.70
C GLY A 40 6.24 5.07 -6.88
N LYS A 41 6.69 5.55 -8.04
CA LYS A 41 5.91 5.52 -9.29
C LYS A 41 5.61 4.09 -9.73
N GLY A 42 6.61 3.19 -9.68
CA GLY A 42 6.42 1.77 -10.01
C GLY A 42 5.40 1.08 -9.11
N ILE A 43 5.49 1.27 -7.78
CA ILE A 43 4.54 0.71 -6.82
C ILE A 43 3.14 1.29 -7.02
N THR A 44 3.02 2.59 -7.32
CA THR A 44 1.72 3.25 -7.56
C THR A 44 1.03 2.70 -8.81
N SER A 45 1.77 2.58 -9.93
CA SER A 45 1.23 2.01 -11.17
C SER A 45 0.87 0.53 -11.00
N PHE A 46 1.68 -0.23 -10.25
CA PHE A 46 1.37 -1.62 -9.92
C PHE A 46 0.08 -1.74 -9.09
N LYS A 47 -0.04 -0.92 -8.04
CA LYS A 47 -1.26 -0.89 -7.21
C LYS A 47 -2.49 -0.48 -8.03
N LYS A 48 -2.35 0.50 -8.92
CA LYS A 48 -3.43 0.94 -9.81
C LYS A 48 -3.83 -0.16 -10.79
N GLY A 49 -2.89 -0.81 -11.48
CA GLY A 49 -3.19 -1.90 -12.40
C GLY A 49 -3.83 -3.12 -11.72
N VAL A 50 -3.42 -3.45 -10.48
CA VAL A 50 -4.06 -4.52 -9.69
C VAL A 50 -5.48 -4.12 -9.25
N ALA A 51 -5.71 -2.86 -8.90
CA ALA A 51 -7.04 -2.37 -8.54
C ALA A 51 -7.96 -2.34 -9.75
N GLU A 52 -7.51 -1.79 -10.88
CA GLU A 52 -8.27 -1.77 -12.15
C GLU A 52 -8.59 -3.18 -12.62
N GLY A 53 -7.63 -4.12 -12.59
CA GLY A 53 -7.90 -5.51 -12.93
C GLY A 53 -8.87 -6.23 -11.99
N LYS A 54 -8.98 -5.77 -10.74
CA LYS A 54 -9.96 -6.30 -9.77
C LYS A 54 -11.36 -5.71 -10.01
N ASP A 55 -11.43 -4.41 -10.27
CA ASP A 55 -12.67 -3.70 -10.64
C ASP A 55 -13.23 -4.19 -11.99
N GLU A 56 -12.37 -4.52 -12.97
CA GLU A 56 -12.78 -5.12 -14.24
C GLU A 56 -13.37 -6.52 -14.06
N LEU A 57 -12.79 -7.33 -13.17
CA LEU A 57 -13.34 -8.66 -12.84
C LEU A 57 -14.67 -8.58 -12.06
N GLU A 58 -14.84 -7.58 -11.19
CA GLU A 58 -16.07 -7.36 -10.42
C GLU A 58 -17.18 -6.71 -11.27
N SER A 59 -16.82 -5.83 -12.21
CA SER A 59 -17.73 -5.21 -13.17
C SER A 59 -18.16 -6.19 -14.26
N ALA A 60 -17.25 -7.04 -14.77
CA ALA A 60 -17.61 -8.12 -15.71
C ALA A 60 -18.55 -9.16 -15.09
N SER A 61 -18.53 -9.33 -13.76
CA SER A 61 -19.49 -10.19 -13.05
C SER A 61 -20.81 -9.49 -12.68
N SER A 62 -20.89 -8.16 -12.79
CA SER A 62 -22.11 -7.37 -12.49
C SER A 62 -22.84 -6.86 -13.75
N GLU A 63 -22.23 -6.96 -14.93
CA GLU A 63 -22.87 -6.58 -16.20
C GLU A 63 -23.68 -7.73 -16.84
N ASP A 64 -23.50 -8.97 -16.36
CA ASP A 64 -24.39 -10.14 -16.60
C ASP A 64 -25.37 -10.35 -15.43
N ALA A 65 -25.87 -9.25 -14.84
CA ALA A 65 -26.92 -9.30 -13.82
C ALA A 65 -27.98 -8.19 -14.01
N LYS A 66 -28.10 -7.66 -15.22
CA LYS A 66 -29.27 -6.86 -15.61
C LYS A 66 -30.21 -7.72 -16.45
N ASP A 67 -31.32 -8.06 -15.79
CA ASP A 67 -32.62 -8.37 -16.42
C ASP A 67 -32.87 -9.80 -16.94
N VAL A 68 -33.02 -10.75 -16.01
CA VAL A 68 -33.92 -11.91 -16.19
C VAL A 68 -34.64 -12.23 -14.87
N THR A 69 -35.34 -11.26 -14.29
CA THR A 69 -36.43 -11.61 -13.36
C THR A 69 -37.69 -11.76 -14.21
N PRO A 70 -38.19 -12.99 -14.45
CA PRO A 70 -39.51 -13.13 -15.05
C PRO A 70 -40.51 -12.46 -14.11
N GLU A 71 -41.21 -11.46 -14.65
CA GLU A 71 -42.38 -10.83 -14.07
C GLU A 71 -43.39 -11.93 -13.72
N LYS A 72 -43.35 -12.36 -12.45
CA LYS A 72 -44.32 -13.32 -11.91
C LYS A 72 -45.52 -12.51 -11.43
N ASP A 73 -46.43 -12.32 -12.38
CA ASP A 73 -47.86 -12.21 -12.21
C ASP A 73 -48.34 -12.44 -10.76
N LYS A 74 -48.58 -11.33 -10.07
CA LYS A 74 -49.51 -11.25 -8.94
C LYS A 74 -50.46 -10.10 -9.19
N THR A 75 -51.27 -10.20 -10.23
CA THR A 75 -52.53 -9.46 -10.29
C THR A 75 -53.65 -10.38 -9.86
N SER A 76 -54.05 -10.17 -8.62
CA SER A 76 -55.31 -10.54 -8.00
C SER A 76 -56.51 -10.43 -8.95
N VAL A 77 -57.19 -11.55 -9.24
CA VAL A 77 -58.67 -11.66 -9.41
C VAL A 77 -59.11 -13.05 -8.95
#